data_AF-A0A645E6H4-F1
#
_entry.id   AF-A0A645E6H4-F1
#
_cell.length_a   1.000
_cell.length_b   1.000
_cell.length_c   1.000
_cell.angle_alpha   90.00
_cell.angle_beta   90.00
_cell.angle_gamma   90.00
#
_symmetry.space_group_name_H-M   'P 1'
#
loop_
_entity.id
_entity.type
_entity.pdbx_description
1 polymer ?
#
loop_
_entity_poly.entity_id
_entity_poly.type
_entity_poly.pdbx_seq_one_letter_code
_entity_poly.pdbx_strand_id
1 'polypeptide(L)'
;MEGLTAEQVAGLVIAYEPVWAIGTGRTASADDANAVCAFTRRTVAEMYDTQTAENVRIQYGGSVKPANIAELMAKSDIDGALVGGAALDAAGFSKIIKF
;
A
#
# COMPACT_ATOMS: atom_id res chain seq x y z
N MET A 1 17.50 1.90 0.50
CA MET A 1 17.29 2.66 1.75
C MET A 1 18.62 2.90 2.47
N GLU A 2 19.72 2.97 1.71
CA GLU A 2 21.06 3.08 2.27
C GLU A 2 21.23 4.41 3.03
N GLY A 3 21.86 4.36 4.20
CA GLY A 3 22.05 5.53 5.07
C GLY A 3 20.88 5.85 6.01
N LEU A 4 19.77 5.10 5.96
CA LEU A 4 18.69 5.22 6.96
C LEU A 4 18.88 4.25 8.12
N THR A 5 18.61 4.73 9.33
CA THR A 5 18.53 3.91 10.54
C THR A 5 17.23 3.09 10.57
N ALA A 6 17.21 2.01 11.35
CA ALA A 6 16.02 1.19 11.56
C ALA A 6 14.82 2.01 12.08
N GLU A 7 15.04 2.93 13.02
CA GLU A 7 14.01 3.82 13.55
C GLU A 7 13.42 4.73 12.47
N GLN A 8 14.27 5.30 11.60
CA GLN A 8 13.80 6.10 10.47
C GLN A 8 12.97 5.26 9.50
N VAL A 9 13.39 4.03 9.19
CA VAL A 9 12.65 3.12 8.29
C VAL A 9 11.31 2.71 8.89
N ALA A 10 11.26 2.40 10.18
CA ALA A 10 10.01 2.09 10.89
C ALA A 10 9.00 3.25 10.81
N GLY A 11 9.47 4.50 10.69
CA GLY A 11 8.62 5.68 10.51
C GLY A 11 8.18 5.96 9.06
N LEU A 12 8.70 5.23 8.06
CA LEU A 12 8.39 5.48 6.65
C LEU A 12 6.99 5.00 6.25
N VAL A 13 6.57 5.52 5.09
CA VAL A 13 5.48 4.96 4.28
C VAL A 13 6.07 4.56 2.94
N ILE A 14 5.85 3.30 2.54
CA ILE A 14 6.21 2.79 1.22
C ILE A 14 4.92 2.58 0.44
N ALA A 15 4.81 3.16 -0.77
CA ALA A 15 3.66 2.92 -1.64
C ALA A 15 4.07 2.02 -2.81
N TYR A 16 3.44 0.85 -2.93
CA TYR A 16 3.55 -0.01 -4.09
C TYR A 16 2.57 0.45 -5.18
N GLU A 17 3.11 0.85 -6.33
CA GLU A 17 2.35 1.27 -7.50
C GLU A 17 2.63 0.36 -8.71
N PRO A 18 1.72 -0.56 -9.07
CA PRO A 18 1.82 -1.29 -10.33
C PRO A 18 1.60 -0.32 -11.50
N VAL A 19 2.68 0.11 -12.15
CA VAL A 19 2.63 1.07 -13.28
C VAL A 19 1.65 0.64 -14.38
N TRP A 20 1.55 -0.66 -14.65
CA TRP A 20 0.62 -1.23 -15.62
C TRP A 20 -0.87 -1.06 -15.25
N ALA A 21 -1.18 -0.79 -13.99
CA ALA A 21 -2.53 -0.57 -13.46
C ALA A 21 -2.90 0.93 -13.32
N ILE A 22 -1.95 1.85 -13.56
CA ILE A 22 -2.18 3.30 -13.41
C ILE A 22 -2.99 3.81 -14.60
N GLY A 23 -4.15 4.42 -14.35
CA GLY A 23 -4.96 5.09 -15.39
C GLY A 23 -5.60 4.17 -16.42
N THR A 24 -5.39 2.85 -16.35
CA THR A 24 -5.93 1.87 -17.31
C THR A 24 -7.31 1.34 -16.93
N GLY A 25 -7.79 1.64 -15.71
CA GLY A 25 -9.02 1.08 -15.14
C GLY A 25 -8.89 -0.38 -14.72
N ARG A 26 -7.77 -1.05 -15.04
CA ARG A 26 -7.42 -2.39 -14.56
C ARG A 26 -6.77 -2.26 -13.19
N THR A 27 -7.23 -3.06 -12.25
CA THR A 27 -6.70 -3.10 -10.88
C THR A 27 -6.01 -4.45 -10.70
N ALA A 28 -4.87 -4.49 -9.99
CA ALA A 28 -4.35 -5.77 -9.54
C ALA A 28 -5.40 -6.43 -8.64
N SER A 29 -5.46 -7.76 -8.62
CA SER A 29 -6.32 -8.40 -7.62
C SER A 29 -5.81 -8.03 -6.22
N ALA A 30 -6.68 -8.09 -5.21
CA ALA A 30 -6.24 -7.81 -3.85
C ALA A 30 -5.18 -8.83 -3.37
N ASP A 31 -5.21 -10.06 -3.91
CA ASP A 31 -4.17 -11.07 -3.65
C ASP A 31 -2.83 -10.70 -4.30
N ASP A 32 -2.83 -10.23 -5.55
CA ASP A 32 -1.61 -9.75 -6.21
C ASP A 32 -1.03 -8.55 -5.46
N ALA A 33 -1.88 -7.60 -5.05
CA ALA A 33 -1.47 -6.45 -4.27
C ALA A 33 -0.85 -6.86 -2.92
N ASN A 34 -1.47 -7.81 -2.22
CA ASN A 34 -0.95 -8.32 -0.96
C ASN A 34 0.37 -9.06 -1.14
N ALA A 35 0.51 -9.89 -2.18
CA ALA A 35 1.72 -10.64 -2.45
C ALA A 35 2.94 -9.72 -2.64
N VAL A 36 2.75 -8.58 -3.33
CA VAL A 36 3.81 -7.59 -3.52
C VAL A 36 4.07 -6.78 -2.25
N CYS A 37 3.04 -6.37 -1.51
CA CYS A 37 3.25 -5.67 -0.23
C CYS A 37 3.97 -6.57 0.79
N ALA A 38 3.60 -7.85 0.88
CA ALA A 38 4.29 -8.85 1.69
C ALA A 38 5.74 -9.06 1.23
N PHE A 39 6.00 -9.08 -0.07
CA PHE A 39 7.36 -9.11 -0.59
C PHE A 39 8.16 -7.87 -0.16
N THR A 40 7.59 -6.68 -0.28
CA THR A 40 8.20 -5.44 0.22
C THR A 40 8.50 -5.50 1.71
N ARG A 41 7.57 -6.00 2.53
CA ARG A 41 7.76 -6.17 3.98
C ARG A 41 8.92 -7.12 4.29
N ARG A 42 8.98 -8.26 3.59
CA ARG A 42 10.11 -9.21 3.70
C ARG A 42 11.44 -8.57 3.32
N THR A 43 11.49 -7.76 2.25
CA THR A 43 12.69 -7.03 1.87
C THR A 43 13.13 -6.06 2.97
N VAL A 44 12.21 -5.36 3.64
CA VAL A 44 12.55 -4.51 4.79
C VAL A 44 13.11 -5.36 5.95
N ALA A 45 12.52 -6.51 6.23
CA ALA A 45 13.00 -7.40 7.28
C ALA A 45 14.42 -7.95 7.00
N GLU A 46 14.72 -8.29 5.74
CA GLU A 46 16.04 -8.76 5.31
C GLU A 46 17.10 -7.65 5.37
N MET A 47 16.72 -6.40 5.11
CA MET A 47 17.64 -5.26 5.16
C MET A 47 17.89 -4.74 6.58
N TYR A 48 16.93 -4.94 7.49
CA TYR A 48 16.96 -4.42 8.86
C TYR A 48 16.66 -5.54 9.86
N ASP A 49 15.40 -5.67 10.27
CA ASP A 49 14.91 -6.70 11.18
C ASP A 49 13.37 -6.80 11.10
N THR A 50 12.81 -7.87 11.67
CA THR A 50 11.36 -8.09 11.74
C THR A 50 10.64 -6.93 12.42
N GLN A 51 11.19 -6.36 13.50
CA GLN A 51 10.52 -5.29 14.24
C GLN A 51 10.35 -4.03 13.38
N THR A 52 11.35 -3.68 12.58
CA THR A 52 11.32 -2.57 11.62
C THR A 52 10.29 -2.84 10.53
N ALA A 53 10.26 -4.08 10.01
CA ALA A 53 9.34 -4.49 8.96
C ALA A 53 7.87 -4.53 9.41
N GLU A 54 7.58 -4.87 10.66
CA GLU A 54 6.22 -4.83 11.20
C GLU A 54 5.73 -3.40 11.46
N ASN A 55 6.64 -2.44 11.70
CA ASN A 55 6.28 -1.05 11.98
C ASN A 55 6.14 -0.18 10.72
N VAL A 56 6.88 -0.48 9.65
CA VAL A 56 6.77 0.29 8.39
C VAL A 56 5.38 0.11 7.79
N ARG A 57 4.80 1.22 7.31
CA ARG A 57 3.51 1.20 6.61
C ARG A 57 3.70 0.99 5.11
N ILE A 58 2.98 0.04 4.54
CA ILE A 58 3.01 -0.31 3.12
C ILE A 58 1.63 -0.06 2.52
N GLN A 59 1.55 0.89 1.59
CA GLN A 59 0.31 1.27 0.91
C GLN A 59 0.24 0.68 -0.49
N TYR A 60 -0.98 0.42 -0.95
CA TYR A 60 -1.25 0.08 -2.35
C TYR A 60 -1.75 1.30 -3.14
N GLY A 61 -1.18 1.55 -4.32
CA GLY A 61 -1.53 2.72 -5.16
C GLY A 61 -2.22 2.40 -6.50
N GLY A 62 -2.49 1.13 -6.82
CA GLY A 62 -3.05 0.77 -8.12
C GLY A 62 -4.57 0.91 -8.21
N SER A 63 -5.10 1.90 -8.93
CA SER A 63 -6.54 2.01 -9.28
C SER A 63 -7.52 1.81 -8.09
N VAL A 64 -7.20 2.36 -6.91
CA VAL A 64 -8.05 2.29 -5.70
C VAL A 64 -9.36 3.06 -5.89
N LYS A 65 -10.47 2.46 -5.48
CA LYS A 65 -11.84 2.96 -5.65
C LYS A 65 -12.69 2.62 -4.42
N PRO A 66 -13.84 3.30 -4.22
CA PRO A 66 -14.78 2.93 -3.15
C PRO A 66 -15.27 1.48 -3.21
N ALA A 67 -15.31 0.89 -4.40
CA ALA A 67 -15.82 -0.46 -4.61
C ALA A 67 -14.84 -1.58 -4.23
N ASN A 68 -13.54 -1.30 -4.10
CA ASN A 68 -12.52 -2.32 -3.81
C ASN A 68 -11.71 -2.07 -2.54
N ILE A 69 -11.87 -0.90 -1.90
CA ILE A 69 -11.07 -0.53 -0.73
C ILE A 69 -11.22 -1.51 0.44
N ALA A 70 -12.43 -1.98 0.76
CA ALA A 70 -12.64 -2.91 1.87
C ALA A 70 -11.91 -4.25 1.64
N GLU A 71 -11.88 -4.74 0.39
CA GLU A 71 -11.15 -5.95 0.03
C GLU A 71 -9.63 -5.77 0.14
N LEU A 72 -9.13 -4.61 -0.29
CA LEU A 72 -7.71 -4.27 -0.20
C LEU A 72 -7.25 -4.13 1.26
N MET A 73 -8.05 -3.49 2.11
CA MET A 73 -7.73 -3.26 3.53
C MET A 73 -7.92 -4.50 4.40
N ALA A 74 -8.60 -5.53 3.90
CA ALA A 74 -8.70 -6.83 4.55
C ALA A 74 -7.43 -7.70 4.37
N LYS A 75 -6.45 -7.24 3.58
CA LYS A 75 -5.22 -7.99 3.31
C LYS A 75 -4.18 -7.78 4.41
N SER A 76 -3.41 -8.83 4.67
CA SER A 76 -2.47 -8.90 5.81
C SER A 76 -1.37 -7.85 5.76
N ASP A 77 -0.90 -7.49 4.57
CA ASP A 77 0.31 -6.68 4.39
C ASP A 77 0.01 -5.31 3.77
N ILE A 78 -1.26 -4.94 3.61
CA ILE A 78 -1.67 -3.64 3.07
C ILE A 78 -2.15 -2.74 4.22
N ASP A 79 -1.37 -1.72 4.53
CA ASP A 79 -1.62 -0.80 5.65
C ASP A 79 -2.38 0.47 5.23
N GLY A 80 -2.72 0.60 3.95
CA GLY A 80 -3.42 1.76 3.43
C GLY A 80 -3.37 1.89 1.92
N ALA A 81 -3.81 3.04 1.42
CA ALA A 81 -3.90 3.31 0.00
C ALA A 81 -3.29 4.67 -0.37
N LEU A 82 -2.57 4.71 -1.50
CA LEU A 82 -2.19 5.94 -2.19
C LEU A 82 -3.20 6.17 -3.32
N VAL A 83 -4.11 7.14 -3.12
CA VAL A 83 -5.27 7.31 -4.01
C VAL A 83 -5.05 8.46 -4.98
N GLY A 84 -5.02 8.13 -6.28
CA GLY A 84 -4.94 9.12 -7.36
C GLY A 84 -6.30 9.73 -7.71
N GLY A 85 -6.80 9.51 -8.93
CA GLY A 85 -7.99 10.20 -9.46
C GLY A 85 -9.26 10.06 -8.61
N ALA A 86 -9.45 8.95 -7.88
CA ALA A 86 -10.60 8.78 -6.98
C ALA A 86 -10.58 9.73 -5.76
N ALA A 87 -9.44 10.36 -5.46
CA ALA A 87 -9.33 11.38 -4.43
C ALA A 87 -9.87 12.76 -4.87
N LEU A 88 -10.12 12.96 -6.18
CA LEU A 88 -10.62 14.22 -6.73
C LEU A 88 -12.14 14.40 -6.58
N ASP A 89 -12.87 13.32 -6.26
CA ASP A 89 -14.28 13.36 -5.89
C ASP A 89 -14.41 13.23 -4.36
N ALA A 90 -14.86 14.29 -3.69
CA ALA A 90 -14.97 14.32 -2.23
C ALA A 90 -15.90 13.23 -1.68
N ALA A 91 -16.99 12.91 -2.38
CA ALA A 91 -17.93 11.88 -1.95
C ALA A 91 -17.32 10.48 -2.07
N GLY A 92 -16.68 10.19 -3.20
CA GLY A 92 -15.91 8.96 -3.44
C GLY A 92 -14.75 8.80 -2.46
N PHE A 93 -13.95 9.84 -2.27
CA PHE A 93 -12.81 9.81 -1.35
C PHE A 93 -13.25 9.59 0.09
N SER A 94 -14.36 10.22 0.54
CA SER A 94 -14.90 9.94 1.87
C SER A 94 -15.31 8.48 2.06
N LYS A 95 -15.77 7.78 1.01
CA LYS A 95 -16.08 6.34 1.10
C LYS A 95 -14.81 5.52 1.19
N ILE A 96 -13.75 5.92 0.50
CA ILE A 96 -12.45 5.28 0.63
C ILE A 96 -11.94 5.44 2.05
N ILE A 97 -11.99 6.62 2.66
CA ILE A 97 -11.49 6.80 4.04
C ILE A 97 -12.27 5.97 5.08
N LYS A 98 -13.57 5.72 4.84
CA LYS A 98 -14.51 5.08 5.80
C LYS A 98 -14.72 3.58 5.53
N PHE A 99 -13.79 2.93 4.83
CA PHE A 99 -13.90 1.52 4.43
C PHE A 99 -14.17 0.60 5.63
#